data_AF-A0A9D9SCR3-F1
#
_entry.id   AF-A0A9D9SCR3-F1
#
_cell.length_a   1.000
_cell.length_b   1.000
_cell.length_c   1.000
_cell.angle_alpha   90.00
_cell.angle_beta   90.00
_cell.angle_gamma   90.00
#
_symmetry.space_group_name_H-M   'P 1'
#
loop_
_entity.id
_entity.type
_entity.pdbx_description
1 polymer ?
#
loop_
_entity_poly.entity_id
_entity_poly.type
_entity_poly.pdbx_seq_one_letter_code
_entity_poly.pdbx_strand_id
1 'polypeptide(L)' 'MNITQRLLEISPRPTLRLTEILRLIKKHRIIIPVPSKPTLIALCENGTFETVGGQATRFGWLVYEDSFLKWVKSLAG' A
#
# COMPACT_ATOMS: atom_id res chain seq x y z
N MET A 1 17.74 26.81 -14.65
CA MET A 1 17.16 26.19 -13.43
C MET A 1 15.76 25.72 -13.78
N ASN A 2 15.60 24.45 -14.14
CA ASN A 2 14.39 23.93 -14.78
C ASN A 2 13.34 23.53 -13.74
N ILE A 3 12.43 24.46 -13.43
CA ILE A 3 11.28 24.26 -12.53
C ILE A 3 10.43 23.05 -12.95
N THR A 4 10.41 22.73 -14.25
CA THR A 4 9.68 21.60 -14.84
C THR A 4 10.17 20.22 -14.39
N GLN A 5 11.47 20.02 -14.14
CA GLN A 5 12.00 18.72 -13.68
C GLN A 5 11.54 18.42 -12.24
N ARG A 6 11.48 19.46 -11.40
CA ARG A 6 11.04 19.36 -10.00
C ARG A 6 9.55 19.06 -9.85
N LEU A 7 8.73 19.48 -10.83
CA LEU A 7 7.29 19.20 -10.83
C LEU A 7 6.97 17.74 -11.21
N LEU A 8 7.79 17.14 -12.08
CA LEU A 8 7.68 15.72 -12.47
C LEU A 8 8.12 14.78 -11.34
N GLU A 9 9.04 15.22 -10.47
CA GLU A 9 9.41 14.52 -9.24
C GLU A 9 8.29 14.54 -8.18
N ILE A 10 7.35 15.49 -8.27
CA ILE A 10 6.14 15.58 -7.42
C ILE A 10 4.98 14.83 -8.10
N SER A 11 5.24 13.69 -8.74
CA SER A 11 4.13 12.77 -9.04
C SER A 11 3.62 12.23 -7.70
N PRO A 12 2.37 12.52 -7.28
CA PRO A 12 1.85 11.99 -6.03
C PRO A 12 1.88 10.46 -6.12
N ARG A 13 2.65 9.81 -5.23
CA ARG A 13 2.66 8.35 -5.15
C ARG A 13 1.21 7.89 -4.93
N PRO A 14 0.63 7.06 -5.82
CA PRO A 14 -0.74 6.62 -5.66
C PRO A 14 -0.88 5.83 -4.36
N THR A 15 -2.03 6.00 -3.70
CA THR A 15 -2.30 5.41 -2.39
C THR A 15 -3.58 4.58 -2.43
N LEU A 16 -3.55 3.48 -1.71
CA LEU A 16 -4.66 2.54 -1.57
C LEU A 16 -5.13 2.52 -0.12
N ARG A 17 -6.45 2.49 0.05
CA ARG A 17 -7.07 2.22 1.35
C ARG A 17 -6.95 0.73 1.64
N LEU A 18 -6.84 0.36 2.92
CA LEU A 18 -6.86 -1.04 3.35
C LEU A 18 -8.07 -1.84 2.80
N THR A 19 -9.24 -1.21 2.71
CA THR A 19 -10.43 -1.86 2.13
C THR A 19 -10.23 -2.23 0.66
N GLU A 20 -9.54 -1.39 -0.11
CA GLU A 20 -9.25 -1.66 -1.51
C GLU A 20 -8.17 -2.74 -1.65
N ILE A 21 -7.14 -2.71 -0.82
CA ILE A 21 -6.13 -3.79 -0.76
C ILE A 21 -6.81 -5.13 -0.49
N LEU A 22 -7.69 -5.20 0.51
CA LEU A 22 -8.43 -6.42 0.83
C LEU A 22 -9.31 -6.87 -0.36
N ARG A 23 -9.95 -5.92 -1.07
CA ARG A 23 -10.74 -6.20 -2.28
C ARG A 23 -9.87 -6.80 -3.39
N LEU A 24 -8.70 -6.22 -3.63
CA LEU A 24 -7.74 -6.69 -4.64
C LEU A 24 -7.23 -8.09 -4.31
N ILE A 25 -6.83 -8.35 -3.06
CA ILE A 25 -6.37 -9.68 -2.63
C ILE A 25 -7.48 -10.72 -2.83
N LYS A 26 -8.73 -10.40 -2.46
CA LYS A 26 -9.87 -11.31 -2.67
C LYS A 26 -10.16 -11.57 -4.14
N LYS A 27 -10.18 -10.51 -4.96
CA LYS A 27 -10.52 -10.56 -6.38
C LYS A 27 -9.48 -11.35 -7.18
N HIS A 28 -8.20 -11.06 -6.94
CA HIS A 28 -7.09 -11.65 -7.68
C HIS A 28 -6.46 -12.87 -6.99
N ARG A 29 -6.99 -13.27 -5.82
CA ARG A 29 -6.47 -14.40 -5.01
C ARG A 29 -4.96 -14.32 -4.80
N ILE A 30 -4.45 -13.12 -4.51
CA ILE A 30 -3.02 -12.80 -4.41
C ILE A 30 -2.32 -13.70 -3.37
N ILE A 31 -2.99 -13.93 -2.24
CA ILE A 31 -2.53 -14.83 -1.18
C ILE A 31 -3.71 -15.65 -0.67
N ILE A 32 -3.47 -16.93 -0.39
CA ILE A 32 -4.45 -17.88 0.14
C ILE A 32 -3.83 -18.57 1.36
N PRO A 33 -4.49 -18.54 2.54
CA PRO A 33 -5.80 -17.93 2.80
C PRO A 33 -5.77 -16.40 2.73
N VAL A 34 -6.91 -15.78 2.38
CA VAL A 34 -7.01 -14.32 2.32
C VAL A 34 -6.83 -13.75 3.74
N PRO A 35 -5.88 -12.82 3.96
CA PRO A 35 -5.64 -12.22 5.26
C PRO A 35 -6.85 -11.45 5.76
N SER A 36 -7.03 -11.48 7.08
CA SER A 36 -8.05 -10.69 7.75
C SER A 36 -7.70 -9.20 7.75
N LYS A 37 -8.69 -8.33 7.99
CA LYS A 37 -8.44 -6.89 8.13
C LYS A 37 -7.44 -6.58 9.28
N PRO A 38 -7.53 -7.19 10.48
CA PRO A 38 -6.51 -7.06 11.52
C PRO A 38 -5.10 -7.47 11.05
N THR A 39 -4.98 -8.55 10.28
CA THR A 39 -3.69 -8.98 9.72
C THR A 39 -3.08 -7.92 8.81
N LEU A 40 -3.88 -7.30 7.94
CA LEU A 40 -3.40 -6.22 7.07
C LEU A 40 -3.02 -4.95 7.85
N ILE A 41 -3.69 -4.67 8.98
CA ILE A 41 -3.32 -3.58 9.89
C ILE A 41 -1.97 -3.87 10.53
N ALA A 42 -1.74 -5.08 11.02
CA ALA A 42 -0.45 -5.48 11.58
C ALA A 42 0.71 -5.35 10.58
N LEU A 43 0.46 -5.58 9.28
CA LEU A 43 1.43 -5.35 8.20
C LEU A 43 1.72 -3.86 7.96
N CYS A 44 0.79 -2.97 8.29
CA CYS A 44 1.05 -1.54 8.28
C CYS A 44 1.88 -1.13 9.50
N GLU A 45 1.52 -1.65 10.68
CA GLU A 45 2.16 -1.33 11.96
C GLU A 45 3.61 -1.83 12.04
N ASN A 46 3.89 -3.00 11.48
CA ASN A 46 5.23 -3.58 11.46
C ASN A 46 6.14 -3.03 10.34
N GLY A 47 5.63 -2.10 9.52
CA GLY A 47 6.38 -1.46 8.44
C GLY A 47 6.54 -2.29 7.16
N THR A 48 5.81 -3.41 7.01
CA THR A 48 5.80 -4.19 5.75
C THR A 48 5.18 -3.35 4.63
N PHE A 49 4.09 -2.66 4.93
CA PHE A 49 3.51 -1.67 4.03
C PHE A 49 4.01 -0.28 4.37
N GLU A 50 4.54 0.39 3.36
CA GLU A 50 4.86 1.81 3.45
C GLU A 50 3.57 2.62 3.40
N THR A 51 3.36 3.44 4.42
CA THR A 51 2.10 4.16 4.63
C THR A 51 2.29 5.66 4.64
N VAL A 52 1.24 6.39 4.27
CA VAL A 52 1.24 7.85 4.29
C VAL A 52 1.39 8.34 5.74
N GLY A 53 2.51 8.99 6.04
CA GLY A 53 2.80 9.54 7.36
C GLY A 53 3.15 8.50 8.43
N GLY A 54 3.34 7.23 8.07
CA GLY A 54 3.77 6.17 9.00
C GLY A 54 2.74 5.77 10.07
N GLN A 55 1.50 6.26 9.98
CA GLN A 55 0.45 6.02 10.96
C GLN A 55 -0.94 5.97 10.32
N ALA A 56 -1.92 5.45 11.06
CA ALA A 56 -3.31 5.48 10.62
C ALA A 56 -3.81 6.92 10.52
N THR A 57 -4.49 7.25 9.43
CA THR A 57 -5.21 8.53 9.29
C THR A 57 -6.56 8.46 9.98
N ARG A 58 -7.28 9.59 10.07
CA ARG A 58 -8.69 9.63 10.54
C ARG A 58 -9.61 8.67 9.78
N PHE A 59 -9.27 8.33 8.54
CA PHE A 59 -10.04 7.41 7.69
C PHE A 59 -9.43 6.00 7.61
N GLY A 60 -8.43 5.71 8.44
CA GLY A 60 -7.68 4.45 8.46
C GLY A 60 -6.33 4.52 7.74
N TRP A 61 -5.76 3.36 7.44
CA TRP A 61 -4.44 3.27 6.80
C TRP A 61 -4.52 3.53 5.29
N LEU A 62 -3.57 4.35 4.82
CA LEU A 62 -3.28 4.60 3.41
C LEU A 62 -1.91 4.04 3.11
N VAL A 63 -1.86 3.06 2.21
CA VAL A 63 -0.64 2.36 1.81
C VAL A 63 -0.26 2.84 0.41
N TYR A 64 1.03 3.07 0.16
CA TYR A 64 1.46 3.40 -1.19
C TYR A 64 1.34 2.18 -2.12
N GLU A 65 0.81 2.40 -3.32
CA GLU A 65 0.52 1.32 -4.27
C GLU A 65 1.80 0.56 -4.69
N ASP A 66 2.90 1.28 -4.90
CA ASP A 66 4.21 0.71 -5.22
C ASP A 66 4.75 -0.21 -4.10
N SER A 67 4.55 0.18 -2.84
CA SER A 67 4.89 -0.64 -1.68
C SER A 67 4.05 -1.91 -1.62
N PHE A 68 2.73 -1.79 -1.85
CA PHE A 68 1.85 -2.95 -1.95
C PHE A 68 2.28 -3.89 -3.08
N LEU A 69 2.55 -3.37 -4.29
CA LEU A 69 3.01 -4.16 -5.43
C LEU A 69 4.37 -4.84 -5.16
N LYS A 70 5.29 -4.16 -4.46
CA LYS A 70 6.57 -4.74 -4.04
C LYS A 70 6.35 -5.93 -3.11
N TRP A 71 5.45 -5.79 -2.14
CA TRP A 71 5.05 -6.90 -1.28
C TRP A 71 4.45 -8.06 -2.08
N VAL A 72 3.50 -7.79 -2.98
CA VAL A 72 2.91 -8.83 -3.85
C VAL A 72 3.98 -9.56 -4.67
N LYS A 73 4.94 -8.84 -5.25
CA LYS A 73 6.06 -9.44 -5.99
C LYS A 73 6.92 -10.35 -5.10
N SER A 74 7.17 -9.95 -3.85
CA SER A 74 7.93 -10.78 -2.90
C SER A 74 7.24 -12.10 -2.53
N LEU A 75 5.92 -12.20 -2.71
CA LEU A 75 5.18 -13.46 -2.51
C LEU A 75 5.34 -14.43 -3.68
N ALA A 76 5.67 -13.94 -4.88
CA ALA A 76 5.72 -14.74 -6.10
C ALA A 76 7.04 -15.51 -6.28
N GLY A 77 8.09 -15.20 -5.50
CA GLY A 77 9.43 -15.76 -5.66
C GLY A 77 10.25 -15.03 -6.70
#